data_AF-V9EQN1-F1
#
_entry.id   AF-V9EQN1-F1
#
_cell.length_a   1.000
_cell.length_b   1.000
_cell.length_c   1.000
_cell.angle_alpha   90.00
_cell.angle_beta   90.00
_cell.angle_gamma   90.00
#
_symmetry.space_group_name_H-M   'P 1'
#
loop_
_entity.id
_entity.type
_entity.pdbx_description
1 polymer ?
#
loop_
_entity_poly.entity_id
_entity_poly.type
_entity_poly.pdbx_seq_one_letter_code
_entity_poly.pdbx_strand_id
1 'polypeptide(L)'
;MTAHLQPADYAWFKPLKANLMESIDEWKLNGDFDYIRGENVKNPRNTVVLCWLTRAWKAVSVETIVTSIRRCFLGADANLALRKHSIYGEVFKGALKNQRADADLATSVEADQALEEDSDSDDGNDVVVSIDELTL
;
A
#
# COMPACT_ATOMS: atom_id res chain seq x y z
N MET A 1 11.30 0.97 -10.03
CA MET A 1 10.16 1.90 -10.11
C MET A 1 8.94 1.36 -9.39
N THR A 2 8.24 0.36 -9.94
CA THR A 2 6.94 -0.14 -9.44
C THR A 2 6.98 -0.58 -7.96
N ALA A 3 8.08 -1.17 -7.50
CA ALA A 3 8.28 -1.55 -6.10
C ALA A 3 8.18 -0.39 -5.08
N HIS A 4 8.35 0.87 -5.50
CA HIS A 4 8.16 2.03 -4.61
C HIS A 4 6.69 2.46 -4.50
N LEU A 5 5.85 1.97 -5.43
CA LEU A 5 4.43 2.25 -5.50
C LEU A 5 3.59 1.10 -4.98
N GLN A 6 4.14 -0.12 -4.85
CA GLN A 6 3.38 -1.29 -4.44
C GLN A 6 3.74 -1.66 -2.99
N PRO A 7 2.85 -1.42 -2.00
CA PRO A 7 3.13 -1.68 -0.58
C PRO A 7 3.60 -3.11 -0.29
N ALA A 8 3.09 -4.07 -1.05
CA ALA A 8 3.46 -5.47 -0.94
C ALA A 8 4.91 -5.75 -1.36
N ASP A 9 5.30 -5.30 -2.54
CA ASP A 9 6.69 -5.39 -3.01
C ASP A 9 7.63 -4.54 -2.15
N TYR A 10 7.14 -3.40 -1.64
CA TYR A 10 7.91 -2.48 -0.82
C TYR A 10 8.32 -3.08 0.53
N ALA A 11 7.43 -3.84 1.19
CA ALA A 11 7.65 -4.21 2.58
C ALA A 11 7.44 -5.69 2.91
N TRP A 12 6.32 -6.30 2.55
CA TRP A 12 5.93 -7.58 3.15
C TRP A 12 6.17 -8.81 2.27
N PHE A 13 6.31 -8.69 0.95
CA PHE A 13 6.63 -9.85 0.11
C PHE A 13 8.02 -10.42 0.37
N LYS A 14 9.01 -9.58 0.68
CA LYS A 14 10.36 -10.05 1.05
C LYS A 14 10.34 -10.93 2.30
N PRO A 15 9.84 -10.47 3.47
CA PRO A 15 9.78 -11.32 4.66
C PRO A 15 8.83 -12.51 4.47
N LEU A 16 7.71 -12.36 3.76
CA LEU A 16 6.79 -13.46 3.47
C LEU A 16 7.51 -14.59 2.68
N LYS A 17 8.22 -14.25 1.61
CA LYS A 17 9.00 -15.21 0.81
C LYS A 17 10.11 -15.87 1.62
N ALA A 18 10.80 -15.10 2.48
CA ALA A 18 11.86 -15.63 3.33
C ALA A 18 11.33 -16.70 4.31
N ASN A 19 10.22 -16.39 5.00
CA ASN A 19 9.58 -17.34 5.94
C ASN A 19 9.02 -18.58 5.22
N LEU A 20 8.47 -18.41 4.02
CA LEU A 20 7.98 -19.52 3.22
C LEU A 20 9.14 -20.44 2.78
N MET A 21 10.27 -19.85 2.36
CA MET A 21 11.45 -20.62 1.96
C MET A 21 12.02 -21.42 3.13
N GLU A 22 12.11 -20.82 4.32
CA GLU A 22 12.54 -21.51 5.53
C GLU A 22 11.65 -22.73 5.84
N SER A 23 10.32 -22.58 5.71
CA SER A 23 9.38 -23.68 5.92
C SER A 23 9.54 -24.80 4.87
N ILE A 24 9.81 -24.42 3.62
CA ILE A 24 10.07 -25.37 2.53
C ILE A 24 11.36 -26.14 2.78
N ASP A 25 12.42 -25.44 3.21
CA ASP A 25 13.72 -26.05 3.45
C ASP A 25 13.71 -26.96 4.68
N GLU A 26 13.00 -26.57 5.75
CA GLU A 26 12.75 -27.44 6.90
C GLU A 26 12.00 -28.72 6.49
N TRP A 27 10.98 -28.59 5.63
CA TRP A 27 10.25 -29.75 5.11
C TRP A 27 11.11 -30.63 4.20
N LYS A 28 11.98 -30.07 3.36
CA LYS A 28 12.91 -30.89 2.55
C LYS A 28 13.91 -31.69 3.40
N LEU A 29 14.21 -31.24 4.60
CA LEU A 29 15.16 -31.92 5.51
C LEU A 29 14.47 -32.95 6.41
N ASN A 30 13.31 -32.59 6.98
CA ASN A 30 12.69 -33.32 8.08
C ASN A 30 11.20 -33.63 7.85
N GLY A 31 10.68 -33.37 6.67
CA GLY A 31 9.26 -33.49 6.36
C GLY A 31 8.76 -34.93 6.35
N ASP A 32 7.47 -35.10 6.63
CA ASP A 32 6.77 -36.35 6.38
C ASP A 32 6.59 -36.50 4.86
N PHE A 33 7.43 -37.35 4.25
CA PHE A 33 7.46 -37.56 2.80
C PHE A 33 6.53 -38.69 2.39
N ASP A 34 5.59 -38.38 1.51
CA ASP A 34 4.94 -39.42 0.70
C ASP A 34 5.82 -39.65 -0.54
N TYR A 35 6.26 -40.88 -0.80
CA TYR A 35 7.07 -41.17 -1.99
C TYR A 35 6.18 -41.56 -3.18
N ILE A 36 6.59 -41.16 -4.40
CA ILE A 36 6.07 -41.69 -5.67
C ILE A 36 6.80 -43.01 -5.95
N ARG A 37 6.18 -43.91 -6.73
CA ARG A 37 6.83 -45.10 -7.26
C ARG A 37 8.11 -44.68 -8.01
N GLY A 38 9.27 -45.02 -7.45
CA GLY A 38 10.59 -44.61 -7.95
C GLY A 38 11.38 -43.64 -7.04
N GLU A 39 11.12 -43.61 -5.73
CA GLU A 39 11.87 -42.84 -4.70
C GLU A 39 11.83 -41.30 -4.82
N ASN A 40 11.13 -40.75 -5.79
CA ASN A 40 10.89 -39.31 -5.84
C ASN A 40 9.88 -38.89 -4.76
N VAL A 41 10.23 -37.85 -3.99
CA VAL A 41 9.35 -37.25 -2.99
C VAL A 41 8.15 -36.60 -3.67
N LYS A 42 6.93 -36.86 -3.19
CA LYS A 42 5.71 -36.15 -3.63
C LYS A 42 5.74 -34.71 -3.16
N ASN A 43 5.01 -33.87 -3.89
CA ASN A 43 4.69 -32.53 -3.43
C ASN A 43 4.04 -32.57 -2.04
N PRO A 44 4.33 -31.58 -1.17
CA PRO A 44 3.70 -31.47 0.14
C PRO A 44 2.18 -31.38 -0.01
N ARG A 45 1.45 -31.96 0.94
CA ARG A 45 -0.01 -31.89 0.97
C ARG A 45 -0.47 -30.43 1.11
N ASN A 46 -1.63 -30.08 0.55
CA ASN A 46 -2.17 -28.72 0.64
C ASN A 46 -2.28 -28.21 2.08
N THR A 47 -2.59 -29.08 3.04
CA THR A 47 -2.66 -28.74 4.47
C THR A 47 -1.31 -28.25 5.01
N VAL A 48 -0.21 -28.88 4.58
CA VAL A 48 1.15 -28.49 4.96
C VAL A 48 1.50 -27.12 4.36
N VAL A 49 1.19 -26.91 3.09
CA VAL A 49 1.40 -25.61 2.41
C VAL A 49 0.60 -24.48 3.08
N LEU A 50 -0.66 -24.73 3.44
CA LEU A 50 -1.51 -23.77 4.15
C LEU A 50 -0.95 -23.42 5.53
N CYS A 51 -0.39 -24.39 6.26
CA CYS A 51 0.30 -24.13 7.52
C CYS A 51 1.51 -23.20 7.33
N TRP A 52 2.33 -23.44 6.30
CA TRP A 52 3.48 -22.57 5.99
C TRP A 52 3.05 -21.16 5.65
N LEU A 53 2.03 -21.02 4.80
CA LEU A 53 1.50 -19.72 4.42
C LEU A 53 0.93 -18.96 5.62
N THR A 54 0.20 -19.65 6.50
CA THR A 54 -0.33 -19.07 7.75
C THR A 54 0.79 -18.60 8.67
N ARG A 55 1.84 -19.40 8.83
CA ARG A 55 3.02 -19.04 9.63
C ARG A 55 3.74 -17.83 9.04
N ALA A 56 3.99 -17.84 7.73
CA ALA A 56 4.66 -16.75 7.04
C ALA A 56 3.88 -15.43 7.15
N TRP A 57 2.54 -15.47 7.06
CA TRP A 57 1.71 -14.29 7.25
C TRP A 57 1.72 -13.75 8.68
N LYS A 58 1.72 -14.63 9.69
CA LYS A 58 1.85 -14.20 11.10
C LYS A 58 3.18 -13.51 11.39
N ALA A 59 4.23 -13.78 10.61
CA ALA A 59 5.51 -13.10 10.74
C ALA A 59 5.50 -11.67 10.16
N VAL A 60 4.52 -11.30 9.33
CA VAL A 60 4.36 -9.94 8.81
C VAL A 60 3.56 -9.12 9.82
N SER A 61 4.19 -8.10 10.42
CA SER A 61 3.51 -7.25 11.39
C SER A 61 2.50 -6.30 10.72
N VAL A 62 1.42 -5.99 11.44
CA VAL A 62 0.45 -4.95 11.03
C VAL A 62 1.14 -3.61 10.80
N GLU A 63 2.13 -3.27 11.63
CA GLU A 63 2.94 -2.06 11.47
C GLU A 63 3.68 -2.02 10.12
N THR A 64 4.23 -3.16 9.67
CA THR A 64 4.87 -3.28 8.36
C THR A 64 3.88 -2.96 7.24
N ILE A 65 2.64 -3.43 7.37
CA ILE A 65 1.57 -3.21 6.41
C ILE A 65 1.16 -1.73 6.37
N VAL A 66 0.86 -1.15 7.53
CA VAL A 66 0.43 0.25 7.62
C VAL A 66 1.55 1.19 7.15
N THR A 67 2.79 0.90 7.53
CA THR A 67 3.94 1.74 7.15
C THR A 67 4.19 1.72 5.65
N SER A 68 4.04 0.57 4.99
CA SER A 68 4.25 0.51 3.54
C SER A 68 3.15 1.24 2.76
N ILE A 69 1.88 1.16 3.19
CA ILE A 69 0.79 1.94 2.59
C ILE A 69 1.07 3.44 2.71
N ARG A 70 1.48 3.90 3.90
CA ARG A 70 1.88 5.31 4.11
C ARG A 70 3.06 5.70 3.23
N ARG A 71 4.07 4.84 3.10
CA ARG A 71 5.24 5.17 2.27
C ARG A 71 4.97 5.10 0.78
N CYS A 72 4.00 4.33 0.33
CA CYS A 72 3.66 4.26 -1.09
C CYS A 72 2.65 5.34 -1.52
N PHE A 73 1.65 5.67 -0.69
CA PHE A 73 0.51 6.48 -1.11
C PHE A 73 0.04 7.55 -0.12
N LEU A 74 -0.14 7.20 1.17
CA LEU A 74 -0.92 8.00 2.12
C LEU A 74 -0.08 8.78 3.15
N GLY A 75 1.23 8.83 2.97
CA GLY A 75 2.15 9.51 3.88
C GLY A 75 2.42 10.95 3.45
N ALA A 76 2.91 11.76 4.38
CA ALA A 76 3.46 13.07 4.04
C ALA A 76 4.49 12.94 2.91
N ASP A 77 4.55 13.93 2.00
CA ASP A 77 5.41 13.87 0.81
C ASP A 77 6.86 13.47 1.13
N ALA A 78 7.40 13.94 2.26
CA ALA A 78 8.77 13.63 2.70
C ALA A 78 9.00 12.13 2.95
N ASN A 79 7.94 11.40 3.28
CA ASN A 79 7.94 9.98 3.63
C ASN A 79 7.61 9.08 2.44
N LEU A 80 7.18 9.64 1.31
CA LEU A 80 6.88 8.87 0.11
C LEU A 80 8.15 8.20 -0.43
N ALA A 81 8.08 6.89 -0.69
CA ALA A 81 9.19 6.08 -1.16
C ALA A 81 9.68 6.56 -2.53
N LEU A 82 8.77 6.90 -3.44
CA LEU A 82 9.12 7.38 -4.78
C LEU A 82 9.95 8.68 -4.75
N ARG A 83 9.72 9.55 -3.75
CA ARG A 83 10.49 10.79 -3.57
C ARG A 83 11.99 10.53 -3.35
N LYS A 84 12.35 9.37 -2.81
CA LYS A 84 13.73 8.95 -2.53
C LYS A 84 14.36 8.17 -3.69
N HIS A 85 13.61 7.94 -4.78
CA HIS A 85 14.12 7.20 -5.94
C HIS A 85 15.20 8.01 -6.66
N SER A 86 16.33 7.39 -6.98
CA SER A 86 17.50 8.08 -7.58
C SER A 86 17.19 8.79 -8.90
N ILE A 87 16.44 8.12 -9.80
CA ILE A 87 16.13 8.64 -11.14
C ILE A 87 14.93 9.60 -11.13
N TYR A 88 13.83 9.22 -10.46
CA TYR A 88 12.54 9.90 -10.59
C TYR A 88 12.16 10.75 -9.38
N GLY A 89 12.94 10.68 -8.29
CA GLY A 89 12.64 11.38 -7.05
C GLY A 89 12.60 12.88 -7.22
N GLU A 90 13.55 13.47 -7.95
CA GLU A 90 13.57 14.93 -8.19
C GLU A 90 12.42 15.40 -9.07
N VAL A 91 12.13 14.67 -10.15
CA VAL A 91 10.97 14.97 -11.03
C VAL A 91 9.67 14.90 -10.24
N PHE A 92 9.52 13.86 -9.41
CA PHE A 92 8.35 13.68 -8.56
C PHE A 92 8.22 14.78 -7.49
N LYS A 93 9.33 15.23 -6.89
CA LYS A 93 9.34 16.39 -5.98
C LYS A 93 8.87 17.66 -6.67
N GLY A 94 9.31 17.90 -7.91
CA GLY A 94 8.88 19.05 -8.71
C GLY A 94 7.38 19.00 -8.98
N ALA A 95 6.87 17.86 -9.43
CA ALA A 95 5.44 17.67 -9.70
C ALA A 95 4.57 17.91 -8.47
N LEU A 96 4.95 17.37 -7.29
CA LEU A 96 4.21 17.60 -6.04
C LEU A 96 4.17 19.07 -5.61
N LYS A 97 5.27 19.81 -5.82
CA LYS A 97 5.32 21.24 -5.52
C LYS A 97 4.39 22.03 -6.44
N ASN A 98 4.39 21.72 -7.73
CA ASN A 98 3.54 22.40 -8.70
C ASN A 98 2.06 22.13 -8.42
N GLN A 99 1.68 20.88 -8.14
CA GLN A 99 0.30 20.53 -7.80
C GLN A 99 -0.23 21.31 -6.59
N ARG A 100 0.61 21.56 -5.57
CA ARG A 100 0.23 22.36 -4.40
C ARG A 100 0.11 23.84 -4.74
N ALA A 101 1.03 24.38 -5.54
CA ALA A 101 0.93 25.77 -5.99
C ALA A 101 -0.36 26.00 -6.80
N ASP A 102 -0.75 25.03 -7.63
CA ASP A 102 -2.00 25.08 -8.39
C ASP A 102 -3.24 24.97 -7.47
N ALA A 103 -3.18 24.13 -6.42
CA ALA A 103 -4.26 24.01 -5.43
C ALA A 103 -4.40 25.25 -4.53
N ASP A 104 -3.29 25.84 -4.10
CA ASP A 104 -3.25 27.06 -3.30
C ASP A 104 -3.78 28.25 -4.12
N LEU A 105 -3.43 28.32 -5.42
CA LEU A 105 -3.96 29.32 -6.34
C LEU A 105 -5.47 29.12 -6.62
N ALA A 106 -5.93 27.88 -6.79
CA ALA A 106 -7.35 27.59 -6.96
C ALA A 106 -8.15 27.99 -5.70
N THR A 107 -7.64 27.67 -4.52
CA THR A 107 -8.24 28.05 -3.24
C THR A 107 -8.29 29.57 -3.06
N SER A 108 -7.25 30.30 -3.49
CA SER A 108 -7.26 31.77 -3.41
C SER A 108 -8.24 32.40 -4.41
N VAL A 109 -8.37 31.84 -5.61
CA VAL A 109 -9.35 32.31 -6.61
C VAL A 109 -10.78 32.07 -6.16
N GLU A 110 -11.05 30.93 -5.51
CA GLU A 110 -12.35 30.61 -4.91
C GLU A 110 -12.68 31.53 -3.72
N ALA A 111 -11.69 31.86 -2.89
CA ALA A 111 -11.86 32.79 -1.77
C ALA A 111 -12.10 34.24 -2.24
N ASP A 112 -11.42 34.68 -3.30
CA ASP A 112 -11.63 36.00 -3.91
C ASP A 112 -13.01 36.09 -4.61
N GLN A 113 -13.49 35.01 -5.24
CA GLN A 113 -14.84 34.95 -5.82
C GLN A 113 -15.95 34.95 -4.76
N ALA A 114 -15.73 34.30 -3.62
CA ALA A 114 -16.71 34.28 -2.51
C ALA A 114 -16.85 35.63 -1.77
N LEU A 115 -15.90 36.56 -1.93
CA LEU A 115 -15.96 37.91 -1.37
C LEU A 115 -16.64 38.94 -2.29
N GLU A 116 -16.86 38.60 -3.57
CA GLU A 116 -17.61 39.46 -4.51
C GLU A 116 -19.10 39.06 -4.65
N GLU A 117 -19.54 37.97 -4.03
CA GLU A 117 -20.96 37.58 -3.93
C GLU A 117 -21.56 37.97 -2.56
N ASP A 118 -21.50 39.26 -2.20
CA ASP A 118 -22.38 39.81 -1.15
C ASP A 118 -23.13 41.03 -1.69
N SER A 119 -24.03 40.76 -2.65
CA SER A 119 -25.24 41.57 -2.82
C SER A 119 -26.37 40.74 -3.45
N ASP A 120 -27.42 40.55 -2.65
CA ASP A 120 -28.81 40.23 -2.99
C ASP A 120 -29.24 38.77 -3.26
N SER A 121 -29.67 38.14 -2.15
CA SER A 121 -30.98 37.51 -1.90
C SER A 121 -31.42 36.19 -2.56
N ASP A 122 -31.62 35.21 -1.65
CA ASP A 122 -32.85 34.43 -1.39
C ASP A 122 -33.10 33.06 -2.07
N ASP A 123 -33.42 32.14 -1.16
CA ASP A 123 -34.20 30.89 -1.21
C ASP A 123 -33.65 29.58 -1.83
N GLY A 124 -33.64 28.54 -0.99
CA GLY A 124 -34.14 27.22 -1.38
C GLY A 124 -33.13 26.15 -1.84
N ASN A 125 -32.60 25.41 -0.86
CA ASN A 125 -32.81 23.96 -0.70
C ASN A 125 -31.53 23.14 -0.42
N ASP A 126 -31.64 22.41 0.70
CA ASP A 126 -30.71 21.55 1.38
C ASP A 126 -30.50 20.21 0.66
N VAL A 127 -29.25 19.85 0.38
CA VAL A 127 -28.81 18.44 0.32
C VAL A 127 -27.36 18.34 0.82
N VAL A 128 -27.19 18.22 2.13
CA VAL A 128 -25.97 17.64 2.72
C VAL A 128 -25.94 16.13 2.47
N VAL A 129 -25.01 15.66 1.63
CA VAL A 129 -24.65 14.24 1.57
C VAL A 129 -23.52 13.99 2.57
N SER A 130 -23.83 13.32 3.67
CA SER A 130 -22.89 12.95 4.74
C SER A 130 -21.90 11.88 4.28
N ILE A 131 -20.61 12.12 4.50
CA ILE A 131 -19.48 11.23 4.16
C ILE A 131 -19.25 10.21 5.29
N ASP A 132 -20.29 9.44 5.63
CA ASP A 132 -20.20 8.36 6.65
C ASP A 132 -20.35 6.94 6.06
N GLU A 133 -20.33 6.79 4.73
CA GLU A 133 -20.57 5.50 4.05
C GLU A 133 -19.33 4.87 3.37
N LEU A 134 -18.12 5.12 3.88
CA LEU A 134 -16.91 4.41 3.44
C LEU A 134 -16.28 3.60 4.58
N THR A 135 -17.06 2.65 5.10
CA THR A 135 -16.51 1.45 5.74
C THR A 135 -16.63 0.26 4.79
N LEU A 136 -15.53 -0.09 4.11
CA LEU A 136 -15.06 -1.48 4.00
C LEU A 136 -13.60 -1.55 3.52
#